data_AF-A0A2H5ZG95-F1
#
_entry.id   AF-A0A2H5ZG95-F1
#
_cell.length_a   1.000
_cell.length_b   1.000
_cell.length_c   1.000
_cell.angle_alpha   90.00
_cell.angle_beta   90.00
_cell.angle_gamma   90.00
#
_symmetry.space_group_name_H-M   'P 1'
#
loop_
_entity.id
_entity.type
_entity.pdbx_description
1 polymer ?
#
loop_
_entity_poly.entity_id
_entity_poly.type
_entity_poly.pdbx_seq_one_letter_code
_entity_poly.pdbx_strand_id
1 'polypeptide(L)'
;MAQLTASEFREAVCLLARELGVQRLRDKLVRVGALVTRRGRPEAEQLAEQLYLLSGGLRRQSAATFGFFAVWNETLHGKLGEDGEERLEQLAEKVNACLDENDEIIPEKEGELEPALAAYEAALEAAVGRDLAYFDMLLKAVPPVAERLRSRRSQRQGSESTTESPRSGD
;
A
#
# COMPACT_ATOMS: atom_id res chain seq x y z
N MET A 1 -3.46 12.44 3.69
CA MET A 1 -3.31 11.08 3.11
C MET A 1 -4.28 10.88 1.96
N ALA A 2 -3.82 10.24 0.88
CA ALA A 2 -4.61 9.94 -0.29
C ALA A 2 -5.67 8.87 0.00
N GLN A 3 -6.79 8.95 -0.72
CA GLN A 3 -7.85 7.95 -0.63
C GLN A 3 -7.59 6.84 -1.63
N LEU A 4 -7.63 5.59 -1.17
CA LEU A 4 -7.62 4.43 -2.06
C LEU A 4 -8.94 4.34 -2.84
N THR A 5 -8.85 3.89 -4.08
CA THR A 5 -10.01 3.42 -4.83
C THR A 5 -10.49 2.06 -4.29
N ALA A 6 -11.69 1.63 -4.67
CA ALA A 6 -12.20 0.31 -4.28
C ALA A 6 -11.31 -0.83 -4.79
N SER A 7 -10.74 -0.72 -6.01
CA SER A 7 -9.80 -1.71 -6.55
C SER A 7 -8.50 -1.74 -5.74
N GLU A 8 -7.93 -0.57 -5.47
CA GLU A 8 -6.69 -0.45 -4.69
C GLU A 8 -6.87 -1.01 -3.27
N PHE A 9 -8.00 -0.72 -2.62
CA PHE A 9 -8.29 -1.27 -1.30
C PHE A 9 -8.41 -2.80 -1.34
N ARG A 10 -9.10 -3.33 -2.36
CA ARG A 10 -9.25 -4.77 -2.55
C ARG A 10 -7.90 -5.46 -2.75
N GLU A 11 -7.06 -4.89 -3.60
CA GLU A 11 -5.69 -5.36 -3.83
C GLU A 11 -4.87 -5.37 -2.54
N ALA A 12 -4.92 -4.31 -1.74
CA ALA A 12 -4.22 -4.23 -0.46
C ALA A 12 -4.65 -5.34 0.51
N VAL A 13 -5.96 -5.60 0.62
CA VAL A 13 -6.47 -6.70 1.48
C VAL A 13 -6.07 -8.07 0.92
N CYS A 14 -6.10 -8.26 -0.40
CA CYS A 14 -5.63 -9.49 -1.04
C CYS A 14 -4.13 -9.72 -0.84
N LEU A 15 -3.32 -8.66 -0.76
CA LEU A 15 -1.90 -8.75 -0.43
C LEU A 15 -1.69 -9.22 1.01
N LEU A 16 -2.39 -8.60 1.99
CA LEU A 16 -2.35 -9.10 3.37
C LEU A 16 -2.79 -10.56 3.47
N ALA A 17 -3.77 -10.97 2.67
CA ALA A 17 -4.26 -12.34 2.63
C ALA A 17 -3.22 -13.31 2.04
N ARG A 18 -2.42 -12.87 1.06
CA ARG A 18 -1.28 -13.64 0.54
C ARG A 18 -0.18 -13.79 1.59
N GLU A 19 0.16 -12.72 2.29
CA GLU A 19 1.25 -12.73 3.29
C GLU A 19 0.92 -13.56 4.54
N LEU A 20 -0.31 -13.44 5.04
CA LEU A 20 -0.70 -14.05 6.31
C LEU A 20 -1.42 -15.39 6.13
N GLY A 21 -2.02 -15.61 4.96
CA GLY A 21 -3.08 -16.58 4.74
C GLY A 21 -4.46 -16.00 5.13
N VAL A 22 -5.46 -16.24 4.29
CA VAL A 22 -6.82 -15.67 4.42
C VAL A 22 -7.46 -15.92 5.80
N GLN A 23 -7.28 -17.12 6.35
CA GLN A 23 -7.82 -17.47 7.68
C GLN A 23 -7.16 -16.65 8.80
N ARG A 24 -5.82 -16.54 8.77
CA ARG A 24 -5.07 -15.79 9.79
C ARG A 24 -5.37 -14.30 9.70
N LEU A 25 -5.51 -13.75 8.49
CA LEU A 25 -5.96 -12.38 8.28
C LEU A 25 -7.33 -12.14 8.90
N ARG A 26 -8.31 -13.00 8.60
CA ARG A 26 -9.66 -12.92 9.20
C ARG A 26 -9.58 -12.92 10.72
N ASP A 27 -8.86 -13.87 11.31
CA ASP A 27 -8.78 -14.02 12.75
C ASP A 27 -8.14 -12.80 13.43
N LYS A 28 -7.09 -12.24 12.82
CA LYS A 28 -6.50 -10.98 13.26
C LYS A 28 -7.50 -9.81 13.21
N LEU A 29 -8.20 -9.65 12.09
CA LEU A 29 -9.20 -8.58 11.91
C LEU A 29 -10.37 -8.71 12.90
N VAL A 30 -10.82 -9.93 13.19
CA VAL A 30 -11.85 -10.18 14.21
C VAL A 30 -11.33 -9.86 15.61
N ARG A 31 -10.09 -10.28 15.93
CA ARG A 31 -9.46 -10.03 17.24
C ARG A 31 -9.33 -8.54 17.55
N VAL A 32 -9.02 -7.71 16.56
CA VAL A 32 -8.93 -6.24 16.72
C VAL A 32 -10.27 -5.53 16.55
N GLY A 33 -11.38 -6.27 16.39
CA GLY A 33 -12.73 -5.70 16.26
C GLY A 33 -13.01 -5.02 14.91
N ALA A 34 -12.16 -5.21 13.90
CA ALA A 34 -12.34 -4.66 12.56
C ALA A 34 -13.40 -5.40 11.73
N LEU A 35 -13.64 -6.68 12.06
CA LEU A 35 -14.65 -7.50 11.41
C LEU A 35 -15.52 -8.21 12.44
N VAL A 36 -16.81 -8.31 12.12
CA VAL A 36 -17.73 -9.25 12.76
C VAL A 36 -18.24 -10.17 11.66
N THR A 37 -17.81 -11.43 11.68
CA THR A 37 -18.12 -12.39 10.62
C THR A 37 -18.70 -13.69 11.18
N ARG A 38 -19.59 -14.33 10.42
CA ARG A 38 -20.17 -15.63 10.76
C ARG A 38 -19.22 -16.76 10.38
N ARG A 39 -19.37 -17.94 10.98
CA ARG A 39 -18.54 -19.12 10.67
C ARG A 39 -18.67 -19.49 9.18
N GLY A 40 -17.53 -19.58 8.49
CA GLY A 40 -17.40 -19.94 7.08
C GLY A 40 -15.94 -19.97 6.62
N ARG A 41 -15.67 -20.51 5.43
CA ARG A 41 -14.35 -20.43 4.79
C ARG A 41 -14.20 -19.02 4.20
N PRO A 42 -13.33 -18.15 4.72
CA PRO A 42 -13.19 -16.80 4.22
C PRO A 42 -12.47 -16.81 2.87
N GLU A 43 -12.88 -15.91 2.00
CA GLU A 43 -12.19 -15.56 0.76
C GLU A 43 -11.65 -14.14 0.87
N ALA A 44 -10.46 -13.89 0.34
CA ALA A 44 -9.80 -12.58 0.47
C ALA A 44 -10.65 -11.44 -0.09
N GLU A 45 -11.34 -11.70 -1.20
CA GLU A 45 -12.21 -10.75 -1.88
C GLU A 45 -13.43 -10.37 -1.02
N GLN A 46 -14.05 -11.36 -0.38
CA GLN A 46 -15.18 -11.13 0.52
C GLN A 46 -14.75 -10.35 1.78
N LEU A 47 -13.56 -10.63 2.31
CA LEU A 47 -13.00 -9.86 3.41
C LEU A 47 -12.78 -8.40 3.00
N ALA A 48 -12.24 -8.18 1.79
CA ALA A 48 -12.03 -6.84 1.27
C ALA A 48 -13.34 -6.06 1.12
N GLU A 49 -14.38 -6.66 0.55
CA GLU A 49 -15.68 -6.01 0.37
C GLU A 49 -16.30 -5.61 1.73
N GLN A 50 -16.29 -6.52 2.70
CA GLN A 50 -16.81 -6.24 4.04
C GLN A 50 -16.03 -5.12 4.73
N LEU A 51 -14.70 -5.18 4.67
CA LEU A 51 -13.83 -4.20 5.29
C LEU A 51 -13.95 -2.83 4.62
N TYR A 52 -14.14 -2.79 3.29
CA TYR A 52 -14.38 -1.56 2.55
C TYR A 52 -15.69 -0.89 2.99
N LEU A 53 -16.77 -1.65 3.13
CA LEU A 53 -18.06 -1.13 3.60
C LEU A 53 -17.98 -0.59 5.04
N LEU A 54 -17.33 -1.34 5.94
CA LEU A 54 -17.22 -0.98 7.36
C LEU A 54 -16.27 0.20 7.61
N SER A 55 -15.24 0.35 6.78
CA SER A 55 -14.31 1.49 6.82
C SER A 55 -14.80 2.71 6.04
N GLY A 56 -15.84 2.54 5.21
CA GLY A 56 -16.22 3.55 4.22
C GLY A 56 -15.09 3.85 3.23
N GLY A 57 -14.35 2.81 2.82
CA GLY A 57 -13.14 2.92 2.00
C GLY A 57 -12.01 3.68 2.71
N LEU A 58 -11.80 3.39 4.00
CA LEU A 58 -10.86 4.07 4.90
C LEU A 58 -11.15 5.57 5.18
N ARG A 59 -12.28 6.10 4.68
CA ARG A 59 -12.64 7.52 4.88
C ARG A 59 -13.23 7.80 6.26
N ARG A 60 -13.71 6.77 6.96
CA ARG A 60 -14.30 6.88 8.30
C ARG A 60 -13.30 6.40 9.34
N GLN A 61 -13.20 7.11 10.45
CA GLN A 61 -12.51 6.61 11.64
C GLN A 61 -13.39 5.56 12.33
N SER A 62 -13.34 4.32 11.83
CA SER A 62 -14.07 3.18 12.39
C SER A 62 -13.10 2.10 12.86
N ALA A 63 -13.60 1.14 13.64
CA ALA A 63 -12.82 -0.02 14.06
C ALA A 63 -12.22 -0.79 12.86
N ALA A 64 -12.93 -0.83 11.73
CA ALA A 64 -12.43 -1.45 10.50
C ALA A 64 -11.22 -0.72 9.92
N THR A 65 -11.25 0.62 9.91
CA THR A 65 -10.11 1.44 9.48
C THR A 65 -8.90 1.24 10.38
N PHE A 66 -9.10 1.35 11.70
CA PHE A 66 -8.00 1.18 12.66
C PHE A 66 -7.42 -0.24 12.61
N GLY A 67 -8.26 -1.27 12.55
CA GLY A 67 -7.77 -2.64 12.49
C GLY A 67 -7.14 -3.01 11.15
N PHE A 68 -7.57 -2.41 10.03
CA PHE A 68 -6.84 -2.53 8.76
C PHE A 68 -5.41 -2.00 8.91
N PHE A 69 -5.24 -0.77 9.39
CA PHE A 69 -3.91 -0.18 9.58
C PHE A 69 -3.09 -0.92 10.64
N ALA A 70 -3.70 -1.41 11.72
CA ALA A 70 -3.01 -2.19 12.72
C ALA A 70 -2.43 -3.49 12.14
N VAL A 71 -3.23 -4.24 11.37
CA VAL A 71 -2.77 -5.49 10.72
C VAL A 71 -1.75 -5.19 9.62
N TRP A 72 -1.93 -4.11 8.86
CA TRP A 72 -0.99 -3.66 7.84
C TRP A 72 0.37 -3.35 8.44
N ASN A 73 0.41 -2.47 9.45
CA ASN A 73 1.65 -2.06 10.11
C ASN A 73 2.32 -3.23 10.84
N GLU A 74 1.56 -4.10 11.52
CA GLU A 74 2.13 -5.31 12.13
C GLU A 74 2.82 -6.21 11.10
N THR A 75 2.20 -6.37 9.92
CA THR A 75 2.76 -7.19 8.83
C THR A 75 4.04 -6.57 8.27
N LEU A 76 4.07 -5.24 8.12
CA LEU A 76 5.26 -4.53 7.63
C LEU A 76 6.40 -4.52 8.64
N HIS A 77 6.13 -4.14 9.89
CA HIS A 77 7.15 -4.09 10.95
C HIS A 77 7.81 -5.46 11.14
N GLY A 78 7.00 -6.54 11.10
CA GLY A 78 7.52 -7.90 11.18
C GLY A 78 8.45 -8.31 10.03
N LYS A 79 8.42 -7.61 8.89
CA LYS A 79 9.31 -7.86 7.74
C LYS A 79 10.50 -6.90 7.69
N LEU A 80 10.32 -5.66 8.14
CA LEU A 80 11.35 -4.61 8.09
C LEU A 80 12.41 -4.79 9.18
N GLY A 81 11.97 -5.08 10.42
CA GLY A 81 12.82 -4.99 11.60
C GLY A 81 13.25 -3.55 11.93
N GLU A 82 13.96 -3.37 13.05
CA GLU A 82 14.32 -2.05 13.58
C GLU A 82 15.20 -1.23 12.62
N ASP A 83 16.28 -1.82 12.08
CA ASP A 83 17.17 -1.15 11.12
C ASP A 83 16.43 -0.71 9.84
N GLY A 84 15.45 -1.52 9.40
CA GLY A 84 14.62 -1.21 8.25
C GLY A 84 13.69 -0.03 8.51
N GLU A 85 13.10 0.02 9.71
CA GLU A 85 12.23 1.13 10.15
C GLU A 85 13.00 2.45 10.23
N GLU A 86 14.19 2.46 10.87
CA GLU A 86 15.02 3.67 10.97
C GLU A 86 15.42 4.19 9.59
N ARG A 87 15.83 3.28 8.69
CA ARG A 87 16.19 3.66 7.31
C ARG A 87 15.00 4.26 6.56
N LEU A 88 13.80 3.71 6.73
CA LEU A 88 12.60 4.24 6.08
C LEU A 88 12.18 5.59 6.65
N GLU A 89 12.35 5.82 7.95
CA GLU A 89 12.09 7.12 8.58
C GLU A 89 12.98 8.20 7.94
N GLN A 90 14.29 7.96 7.82
CA GLN A 90 15.22 8.89 7.16
C GLN A 90 14.88 9.15 5.68
N LEU A 91 14.35 8.15 4.97
CA LEU A 91 13.92 8.30 3.59
C LEU A 91 12.58 9.06 3.49
N ALA A 92 11.67 8.85 4.44
CA ALA A 92 10.41 9.59 4.54
C ALA A 92 10.67 11.08 4.78
N GLU A 93 11.64 11.43 5.63
CA GLU A 93 12.05 12.82 5.85
C GLU A 93 12.48 13.51 4.55
N LYS A 94 13.19 12.82 3.65
CA LYS A 94 13.60 13.38 2.35
C LYS A 94 12.41 13.63 1.43
N VAL A 95 11.42 12.74 1.43
CA VAL A 95 10.17 12.94 0.69
C VAL A 95 9.41 14.12 1.28
N ASN A 96 9.27 14.18 2.60
CA ASN A 96 8.57 15.26 3.30
C ASN A 96 9.27 16.61 3.12
N ALA A 97 10.60 16.64 3.00
CA ALA A 97 11.34 17.86 2.71
C ALA A 97 11.03 18.45 1.32
N CYS A 98 10.38 17.68 0.43
CA CYS A 98 9.90 18.16 -0.88
C CYS A 98 8.46 18.70 -0.82
N LEU A 99 7.82 18.66 0.34
CA LEU A 99 6.46 19.12 0.56
C LEU A 99 6.46 20.44 1.34
N ASP A 100 5.46 21.28 1.09
CA ASP A 100 5.21 22.48 1.87
C ASP A 100 4.36 22.17 3.12
N GLU A 101 4.02 23.21 3.89
CA GLU A 101 3.19 23.09 5.10
C GLU A 101 1.75 22.62 4.84
N ASN A 102 1.30 22.65 3.58
CA ASN A 102 -0.02 22.24 3.15
C ASN A 102 -0.01 20.86 2.46
N ASP A 103 1.08 20.10 2.58
CA ASP A 103 1.29 18.80 1.92
C ASP A 103 1.32 18.89 0.38
N GLU A 104 1.60 20.06 -0.18
CA GLU A 104 1.76 20.27 -1.62
C GLU A 104 3.22 20.14 -2.05
N ILE A 105 3.45 19.70 -3.29
CA ILE A 105 4.82 19.56 -3.82
C ILE A 105 5.41 20.94 -4.07
N ILE A 106 6.58 21.21 -3.49
CA ILE A 106 7.34 22.43 -3.75
C ILE A 106 7.86 22.38 -5.20
N PRO A 107 7.48 23.32 -6.10
CA PRO A 107 7.85 23.27 -7.52
C PRO A 107 9.37 23.15 -7.76
N GLU A 108 10.17 23.85 -6.96
CA GLU A 108 11.64 23.83 -7.06
C GLU A 108 12.25 22.47 -6.67
N LYS A 109 11.51 21.63 -5.95
CA LYS A 109 11.95 20.32 -5.45
C LYS A 109 11.37 19.13 -6.21
N GLU A 110 10.64 19.36 -7.30
CA GLU A 110 10.14 18.27 -8.15
C GLU A 110 11.26 17.32 -8.61
N GLY A 111 12.44 17.88 -8.93
CA GLY A 111 13.62 17.10 -9.33
C GLY A 111 14.24 16.27 -8.21
N GLU A 112 14.01 16.64 -6.94
CA GLU A 112 14.48 15.93 -5.75
C GLU A 112 13.47 14.87 -5.27
N LEU A 113 12.19 15.13 -5.49
CA LEU A 113 11.10 14.24 -5.08
C LEU A 113 11.19 12.87 -5.75
N GLU A 114 11.45 12.81 -7.06
CA GLU A 114 11.51 11.53 -7.78
C GLU A 114 12.63 10.61 -7.29
N PRO A 115 13.90 11.07 -7.16
CA PRO A 115 14.94 10.28 -6.51
C PRO A 115 14.59 9.85 -5.09
N ALA A 116 13.96 10.73 -4.29
CA ALA A 116 13.57 10.40 -2.92
C ALA A 116 12.51 9.28 -2.89
N LEU A 117 11.47 9.38 -3.72
CA LEU A 117 10.45 8.34 -3.86
C LEU A 117 11.03 7.03 -4.38
N ALA A 118 11.96 7.07 -5.33
CA ALA A 118 12.62 5.88 -5.85
C ALA A 118 13.51 5.19 -4.79
N ALA A 119 14.23 5.97 -3.99
CA ALA A 119 15.05 5.44 -2.90
C ALA A 119 14.20 4.83 -1.79
N TYR A 120 13.09 5.48 -1.42
CA TYR A 120 12.12 4.97 -0.46
C TYR A 120 11.47 3.66 -0.95
N GLU A 121 11.00 3.64 -2.21
CA GLU A 121 10.43 2.45 -2.83
C GLU A 121 11.44 1.30 -2.84
N ALA A 122 12.67 1.52 -3.30
CA ALA A 122 13.70 0.48 -3.37
C ALA A 122 14.05 -0.11 -1.99
N ALA A 123 14.07 0.72 -0.94
CA ALA A 123 14.30 0.25 0.42
C ALA A 123 13.15 -0.63 0.92
N LEU A 124 11.90 -0.25 0.66
CA LEU A 124 10.74 -1.08 0.96
C LEU A 124 10.73 -2.38 0.15
N GLU A 125 10.93 -2.29 -1.17
CA GLU A 125 10.90 -3.46 -2.06
C GLU A 125 11.91 -4.53 -1.63
N ALA A 126 13.09 -4.12 -1.18
CA ALA A 126 14.11 -5.04 -0.69
C ALA A 126 13.67 -5.86 0.53
N ALA A 127 12.78 -5.31 1.36
CA ALA A 127 12.29 -5.97 2.58
C ALA A 127 10.95 -6.70 2.37
N VAL A 128 10.02 -6.09 1.63
CA VAL A 128 8.62 -6.56 1.58
C VAL A 128 8.15 -6.93 0.17
N GLY A 129 8.97 -6.69 -0.85
CA GLY A 129 8.60 -6.90 -2.24
C GLY A 129 7.80 -5.76 -2.86
N ARG A 130 7.72 -5.78 -4.20
CA ARG A 130 7.15 -4.71 -5.04
C ARG A 130 5.74 -4.27 -4.66
N ASP A 131 4.81 -5.22 -4.58
CA ASP A 131 3.39 -4.88 -4.37
C ASP A 131 3.14 -4.26 -2.99
N LEU A 132 3.73 -4.83 -1.92
CA LEU A 132 3.61 -4.29 -0.56
C LEU A 132 4.27 -2.91 -0.44
N ALA A 133 5.43 -2.72 -1.07
CA ALA A 133 6.12 -1.44 -1.10
C ALA A 133 5.23 -0.34 -1.72
N TYR A 134 4.67 -0.62 -2.89
CA TYR A 134 3.77 0.31 -3.58
C TYR A 134 2.57 0.70 -2.71
N PHE A 135 1.87 -0.28 -2.12
CA PHE A 135 0.68 -0.01 -1.32
C PHE A 135 1.01 0.67 0.00
N ASP A 136 2.15 0.38 0.62
CA ASP A 136 2.58 1.09 1.82
C ASP A 136 2.84 2.58 1.53
N MET A 137 3.56 2.86 0.44
CA MET A 137 3.78 4.23 -0.01
C MET A 137 2.45 4.92 -0.32
N LEU A 138 1.53 4.26 -1.02
CA LEU A 138 0.24 4.84 -1.40
C LEU A 138 -0.64 5.15 -0.19
N LEU A 139 -0.65 4.27 0.82
CA LEU A 139 -1.42 4.45 2.06
C LEU A 139 -0.92 5.64 2.90
N LYS A 140 0.38 5.96 2.82
CA LYS A 140 1.02 7.05 3.57
C LYS A 140 1.09 8.36 2.78
N ALA A 141 1.03 8.29 1.45
CA ALA A 141 1.21 9.44 0.58
C ALA A 141 0.12 10.52 0.76
N VAL A 142 0.54 11.77 0.57
CA VAL A 142 -0.35 12.92 0.33
C VAL A 142 -0.92 12.85 -1.10
N PRO A 143 -2.06 13.51 -1.41
CA PRO A 143 -2.72 13.34 -2.71
C PRO A 143 -1.81 13.58 -3.94
N PRO A 144 -0.99 14.64 -4.01
CA PRO A 144 -0.09 14.86 -5.14
C PRO A 144 0.92 13.73 -5.34
N VAL A 145 1.51 13.23 -4.25
CA VAL A 145 2.46 12.11 -4.28
C VAL A 145 1.76 10.81 -4.72
N ALA A 146 0.55 10.55 -4.23
CA ALA A 146 -0.22 9.37 -4.61
C ALA A 146 -0.56 9.33 -6.10
N GLU A 147 -0.91 10.47 -6.71
CA GLU A 147 -1.12 10.57 -8.16
C GLU A 147 0.15 10.21 -8.94
N ARG A 148 1.31 10.62 -8.42
CA ARG A 148 2.61 10.28 -9.00
C ARG A 148 2.90 8.78 -8.92
N LEU A 149 2.66 8.16 -7.77
CA LEU A 149 2.82 6.72 -7.59
C LEU A 149 1.93 5.92 -8.53
N ARG A 150 0.65 6.31 -8.67
CA ARG A 150 -0.29 5.69 -9.63
C ARG A 150 0.20 5.81 -11.07
N SER A 151 0.68 6.99 -11.45
CA SER A 151 1.24 7.24 -12.79
C SER A 151 2.44 6.33 -13.06
N ARG A 152 3.36 6.19 -12.11
CA ARG A 152 4.53 5.29 -12.20
C ARG A 152 4.10 3.82 -12.37
N ARG A 153 3.11 3.36 -11.60
CA ARG A 153 2.59 1.98 -11.69
C ARG A 153 1.97 1.70 -13.06
N SER A 154 1.14 2.62 -13.57
CA SER A 154 0.53 2.49 -14.90
C SER A 154 1.57 2.43 -16.03
N GLN A 155 2.61 3.25 -15.96
CA GLN A 155 3.71 3.24 -16.94
C GLN A 155 4.49 1.91 -16.94
N ARG A 156 4.76 1.35 -15.75
CA ARG A 156 5.41 0.04 -15.62
C ARG A 156 4.55 -1.10 -16.21
N GLN A 157 3.25 -1.12 -15.91
CA GLN A 157 2.32 -2.13 -16.45
C GLN A 157 2.16 -2.05 -17.98
N GLY A 158 2.18 -0.84 -18.55
CA GLY A 158 2.19 -0.65 -20.01
C GLY A 158 3.49 -1.13 -20.68
N SER A 159 4.62 -1.02 -19.99
CA SER A 159 5.92 -1.44 -20.52
C SER A 159 6.08 -2.97 -20.50
N GLU A 160 5.57 -3.64 -19.47
CA GLU A 160 5.59 -5.11 -19.36
C GLU A 160 4.69 -5.79 -20.41
N SER A 161 3.54 -5.18 -20.74
CA SER A 161 2.60 -5.71 -21.75
C SER A 161 3.03 -5.52 -23.20
N THR A 162 4.02 -4.66 -23.48
CA THR A 162 4.52 -4.41 -24.85
C THR A 162 5.62 -5.39 -25.27
N THR A 163 6.16 -6.21 -24.34
CA THR A 163 7.30 -7.11 -24.63
C THR A 163 6.87 -8.52 -25.10
N GLU A 164 5.58 -8.85 -25.10
CA GLU A 164 5.07 -10.20 -25.36
C GLU A 164 4.40 -10.38 -26.74
N SER A 165 5.16 -10.16 -27.83
CA SER A 165 5.00 -10.77 -29.19
C SER A 165 5.94 -10.07 -30.20
N PRO A 166 6.52 -10.74 -31.22
CA PRO A 166 6.08 -12.00 -31.84
C PRO A 166 7.21 -13.04 -32.02
N ARG A 167 6.87 -14.34 -32.05
CA ARG A 167 7.53 -15.36 -32.90
C ARG A 167 6.85 -16.72 -32.72
N SER A 168 6.12 -17.13 -33.75
CA SER A 168 6.12 -18.48 -34.30
C SER A 168 5.23 -18.47 -35.54
N GLY A 169 5.84 -18.09 -36.66
CA GLY A 169 5.34 -18.32 -38.00
C GLY A 169 6.53 -18.69 -38.86
N ASP A 170 6.75 -19.99 -39.00
CA ASP A 170 7.35 -20.68 -40.15
C ASP A 170 7.01 -22.17 -40.04
#